data_AF-A0A3Q4GVB6-F1
#
_entry.id   AF-A0A3Q4GVB6-F1
#
_cell.length_a   1.000
_cell.length_b   1.000
_cell.length_c   1.000
_cell.angle_alpha   90.00
_cell.angle_beta   90.00
_cell.angle_gamma   90.00
#
_symmetry.space_group_name_H-M   'P 1'
#
loop_
_entity.id
_entity.type
_entity.pdbx_description
1 polymer ?
#
loop_
_entity_poly.entity_id
_entity_poly.type
_entity_poly.pdbx_seq_one_letter_code
_entity_poly.pdbx_strand_id
1 'polypeptide(L)'
;MQSVGLQHRLLVSVCLFLRLLTSAESQQVEQEEVQNVPVEVITESSPCSATCGLGLRTQTLCLLNDSKVTEKCRVRAVQCMDTWQCGLQTMTVTSGQRVEVDCVGDVMEATGRVSWRYARGIISTDDALLARWDAPELDRVVLDPVREEDAGTYRCDVQDAAYRRVKRAYWGIRVLPAGVLSLDYDSALALWDEGEKNQTEEEQRKIFPFALLAMGVSVAVAGVFAALLRGYEAMKRRRRRRRGI
;
A
#
# COMPACT_ATOMS: atom_id res chain seq x y z
N MET A 1 89.38 -5.28 -39.73
CA MET A 1 87.99 -4.89 -39.38
C MET A 1 87.07 -6.08 -39.61
N GLN A 2 86.79 -6.93 -38.60
CA GLN A 2 85.71 -7.95 -38.67
C GLN A 2 85.43 -8.69 -37.33
N SER A 3 86.30 -8.62 -36.33
CA SER A 3 86.13 -9.40 -35.08
C SER A 3 85.27 -8.73 -33.99
N VAL A 4 85.10 -7.41 -33.99
CA VAL A 4 84.40 -6.68 -32.90
C VAL A 4 82.86 -6.75 -33.03
N GLY A 5 82.34 -6.99 -34.25
CA GLY A 5 80.90 -7.03 -34.51
C GLY A 5 80.20 -8.32 -34.05
N LEU A 6 80.94 -9.43 -33.90
CA LEU A 6 80.35 -10.72 -33.54
C LEU A 6 80.16 -10.85 -32.02
N GLN A 7 81.09 -10.35 -31.21
CA GLN A 7 80.96 -10.35 -29.75
C GLN A 7 79.83 -9.44 -29.25
N HIS A 8 79.63 -8.28 -29.87
CA HIS A 8 78.56 -7.37 -29.49
C HIS A 8 77.17 -7.92 -29.82
N ARG A 9 77.03 -8.67 -30.91
CA ARG A 9 75.77 -9.34 -31.29
C ARG A 9 75.43 -10.52 -30.37
N LEU A 10 76.44 -11.28 -29.93
CA LEU A 10 76.27 -12.35 -28.95
C LEU A 10 75.86 -11.82 -27.57
N LEU A 11 76.49 -10.74 -27.09
CA LEU A 11 76.13 -10.09 -25.82
C LEU A 11 74.70 -9.52 -25.85
N VAL A 12 74.30 -8.85 -26.93
CA VAL A 12 72.94 -8.31 -27.06
C VAL A 12 71.90 -9.42 -27.15
N SER A 13 72.19 -10.51 -27.86
CA SER A 13 71.32 -11.68 -27.95
C SER A 13 71.16 -12.40 -26.59
N VAL A 14 72.26 -12.59 -25.86
CA VAL A 14 72.23 -13.18 -24.50
C VAL A 14 71.47 -12.28 -23.53
N CYS A 15 71.62 -10.96 -23.60
CA CYS A 15 70.83 -10.03 -22.79
C CYS A 15 69.33 -10.02 -23.14
N LEU A 16 68.97 -10.18 -24.42
CA LEU A 16 67.57 -10.31 -24.85
C LEU A 16 66.97 -11.65 -24.40
N PHE A 17 67.71 -12.75 -24.52
CA PHE A 17 67.28 -14.06 -24.00
C PHE A 17 67.15 -14.07 -22.47
N LEU A 18 68.07 -13.44 -21.74
CA LEU A 18 67.97 -13.26 -20.28
C LEU A 18 66.75 -12.43 -19.90
N ARG A 19 66.43 -11.35 -20.66
CA ARG A 19 65.19 -10.58 -20.42
C ARG A 19 63.92 -11.39 -20.70
N LEU A 20 63.90 -12.20 -21.76
CA LEU A 20 62.78 -13.09 -22.05
C LEU A 20 62.61 -14.19 -20.99
N LEU A 21 63.71 -14.74 -20.48
CA LEU A 21 63.70 -15.74 -19.42
C LEU A 21 63.24 -15.13 -18.08
N THR A 22 63.64 -13.89 -17.75
CA THR A 22 63.14 -13.20 -16.55
C THR A 22 61.70 -12.69 -16.67
N SER A 23 61.14 -12.56 -17.89
CA SER A 23 59.71 -12.24 -18.07
C SER A 23 58.79 -13.46 -18.01
N ALA A 24 59.35 -14.67 -17.97
CA ALA A 24 58.60 -15.92 -17.85
C ALA A 24 58.45 -16.40 -16.39
N GLU A 25 59.00 -15.66 -15.42
CA GLU A 25 58.86 -15.96 -14.01
C GLU A 25 57.52 -15.42 -13.48
N SER A 26 56.54 -16.32 -13.51
CA SER A 26 55.36 -16.33 -12.64
C SER A 26 54.47 -15.08 -12.64
N GLN A 27 53.63 -14.96 -13.65
CA GLN A 27 52.25 -14.57 -13.40
C GLN A 27 51.59 -15.76 -12.67
N GLN A 28 51.91 -15.93 -11.38
CA GLN A 28 50.94 -16.57 -10.49
C GLN A 28 49.74 -15.65 -10.54
N VAL A 29 48.75 -16.04 -11.35
CA VAL A 29 47.36 -15.75 -11.02
C VAL A 29 47.16 -16.43 -9.68
N GLU A 30 47.57 -15.75 -8.62
CA GLU A 30 46.90 -15.83 -7.35
C GLU A 30 45.46 -15.59 -7.73
N GLN A 31 44.68 -16.68 -7.82
CA GLN A 31 43.25 -16.55 -7.68
C GLN A 31 43.13 -15.77 -6.38
N GLU A 32 42.88 -14.47 -6.50
CA GLU A 32 42.21 -13.72 -5.45
C GLU A 32 41.07 -14.66 -5.08
N GLU A 33 41.26 -15.32 -3.93
CA GLU A 33 40.21 -15.97 -3.19
C GLU A 33 39.10 -14.95 -3.27
N VAL A 34 38.08 -15.25 -4.10
CA VAL A 34 36.96 -14.35 -4.34
C VAL A 34 36.46 -14.09 -2.94
N GLN A 35 36.85 -12.94 -2.38
CA GLN A 35 36.50 -12.60 -1.02
C GLN A 35 35.01 -12.74 -1.05
N ASN A 36 34.48 -13.67 -0.25
CA ASN A 36 33.07 -13.97 -0.21
C ASN A 36 32.44 -12.73 0.43
N VAL A 37 32.28 -11.67 -0.38
CA VAL A 37 31.75 -10.39 0.04
C VAL A 37 30.35 -10.75 0.50
N PRO A 38 30.05 -10.62 1.80
CA PRO A 38 28.75 -11.03 2.30
C PRO A 38 27.69 -10.21 1.57
N VAL A 39 26.93 -10.87 0.69
CA VAL A 39 25.89 -10.22 -0.09
C VAL A 39 24.69 -10.09 0.82
N GLU A 40 24.31 -8.87 1.15
CA GLU A 40 23.05 -8.61 1.86
C GLU A 40 21.88 -8.60 0.87
N VAL A 41 20.83 -9.36 1.18
CA VAL A 41 19.61 -9.40 0.36
C VAL A 41 18.44 -8.86 1.16
N ILE A 42 17.54 -8.13 0.49
CA ILE A 42 16.30 -7.63 1.08
C ILE A 42 15.30 -8.80 1.10
N THR A 43 14.96 -9.27 2.29
CA THR A 43 13.99 -10.37 2.48
C THR A 43 12.57 -9.85 2.67
N GLU A 44 12.43 -8.68 3.30
CA GLU A 44 11.15 -8.05 3.58
C GLU A 44 11.22 -6.54 3.36
N SER A 45 10.10 -5.97 2.92
CA SER A 45 9.94 -4.53 2.75
C SER A 45 8.51 -4.14 3.13
N SER A 46 8.36 -3.12 3.98
CA SER A 46 7.05 -2.52 4.23
C SER A 46 6.55 -1.74 3.00
N PRO A 47 5.24 -1.45 2.92
CA PRO A 47 4.72 -0.40 2.06
C PRO A 47 5.37 0.95 2.35
N CYS A 48 5.31 1.86 1.38
CA CYS A 48 5.77 3.24 1.58
C CYS A 48 4.80 3.97 2.50
N SER A 49 5.34 4.70 3.47
CA SER A 49 4.54 5.45 4.45
C SER A 49 3.80 6.65 3.88
N ALA A 50 4.15 7.08 2.67
CA ALA A 50 3.52 8.21 1.99
C ALA A 50 3.32 7.92 0.51
N THR A 51 2.24 8.47 -0.06
CA THR A 51 1.94 8.40 -1.49
C THR A 51 2.54 9.57 -2.28
N CYS A 52 2.99 10.61 -1.57
CA CYS A 52 3.66 11.80 -2.11
C CYS A 52 4.52 12.44 -1.01
N GLY A 53 5.47 13.29 -1.40
CA GLY A 53 6.44 13.87 -0.49
C GLY A 53 7.50 12.86 -0.05
N LEU A 54 8.24 13.20 1.00
CA LEU A 54 9.26 12.30 1.56
C LEU A 54 8.61 11.11 2.28
N GLY A 55 8.62 9.95 1.64
CA GLY A 55 8.13 8.69 2.19
C GLY A 55 9.28 7.80 2.68
N LEU A 56 9.05 7.06 3.76
CA LEU A 56 9.98 6.07 4.31
C LEU A 56 9.35 4.68 4.28
N ARG A 57 10.19 3.66 4.11
CA ARG A 57 9.80 2.26 4.30
C ARG A 57 10.89 1.52 5.04
N THR A 58 10.51 0.50 5.79
CA THR A 58 11.46 -0.37 6.47
C THR A 58 11.81 -1.55 5.59
N GLN A 59 13.09 -1.87 5.50
CA GLN A 59 13.62 -3.03 4.78
C GLN A 59 14.41 -3.91 5.74
N THR A 60 14.18 -5.21 5.69
CA THR A 60 14.97 -6.22 6.39
C THR A 60 16.01 -6.77 5.43
N LEU A 61 17.29 -6.63 5.79
CA LEU A 61 18.43 -7.16 5.04
C LEU A 61 19.05 -8.31 5.80
N CYS A 62 19.19 -9.46 5.15
CA CYS A 62 19.83 -10.62 5.74
C CYS A 62 21.08 -10.99 4.95
N LEU A 63 22.13 -11.45 5.63
CA LEU A 63 23.34 -11.94 4.95
C LEU A 63 23.02 -13.22 4.17
N LEU A 64 23.49 -13.29 2.93
CA LEU A 64 23.45 -14.47 2.08
C LEU A 64 24.79 -15.20 2.17
N ASN A 65 24.78 -16.46 2.61
CA ASN A 65 25.93 -17.36 2.56
C ASN A 65 25.56 -18.61 1.77
N ASP A 66 26.35 -18.99 0.76
CA ASP A 66 26.13 -20.19 -0.07
C ASP A 66 24.67 -20.36 -0.50
N SER A 67 24.10 -19.27 -1.06
CA SER A 67 22.71 -19.18 -1.53
C SER A 67 21.62 -19.38 -0.46
N LYS A 68 21.99 -19.43 0.83
CA LYS A 68 21.06 -19.50 1.96
C LYS A 68 21.06 -18.18 2.73
N VAL A 69 19.85 -17.71 3.03
CA VAL A 69 19.64 -16.56 3.91
C VAL A 69 20.01 -16.98 5.34
N THR A 70 20.93 -16.24 5.95
CA THR A 70 21.32 -16.45 7.35
C THR A 70 20.35 -15.75 8.31
N GLU A 71 20.34 -16.17 9.57
CA GLU A 71 19.57 -15.50 10.64
C GLU A 71 20.11 -14.11 11.00
N LYS A 72 21.28 -13.73 10.48
CA LYS A 72 21.86 -12.40 10.69
C LYS A 72 21.17 -11.41 9.77
N CYS A 73 20.08 -10.84 10.29
CA CYS A 73 19.30 -9.80 9.63
C CYS A 73 19.41 -8.46 10.36
N ARG A 74 19.33 -7.36 9.61
CA ARG A 74 19.22 -5.99 10.12
C ARG A 74 18.07 -5.27 9.44
N VAL A 75 17.38 -4.42 10.20
CA VAL A 75 16.32 -3.56 9.67
C VAL A 75 16.92 -2.18 9.41
N ARG A 76 16.58 -1.58 8.26
CA ARG A 76 16.89 -0.18 7.95
C ARG A 76 15.65 0.55 7.45
N ALA A 77 15.59 1.85 7.70
CA ALA A 77 14.66 2.75 7.02
C ALA A 77 15.30 3.27 5.74
N VAL A 78 14.57 3.25 4.63
CA VAL A 78 14.98 3.84 3.35
C VAL A 78 13.90 4.75 2.81
N GLN A 79 14.30 5.75 2.03
CA GLN A 79 13.37 6.59 1.29
C GLN A 79 12.69 5.77 0.19
N CYS A 80 11.38 5.98 0.01
CA CYS A 80 10.57 5.30 -1.00
C CYS A 80 9.74 6.23 -1.87
N MET A 81 9.59 7.49 -1.46
CA MET A 81 8.96 8.56 -2.24
C MET A 81 9.73 9.85 -2.01
N ASP A 82 9.97 10.63 -3.05
CA ASP A 82 10.71 11.89 -3.02
C ASP A 82 10.04 13.01 -3.86
N THR A 83 8.88 12.73 -4.44
CA THR A 83 8.10 13.70 -5.21
C THR A 83 7.45 14.69 -4.26
N TRP A 84 8.10 15.84 -4.06
CA TRP A 84 7.64 16.85 -3.12
C TRP A 84 6.27 17.46 -3.46
N GLN A 85 5.73 17.29 -4.67
CA GLN A 85 4.41 17.81 -5.08
C GLN A 85 3.31 16.75 -4.90
N CYS A 86 2.42 16.96 -3.92
CA CYS A 86 1.30 16.07 -3.63
C CYS A 86 0.02 16.38 -4.42
N GLY A 87 -0.06 17.55 -5.06
CA GLY A 87 -1.26 18.00 -5.77
C GLY A 87 -2.37 18.53 -4.84
N LEU A 88 -3.60 18.56 -5.38
CA LEU A 88 -4.80 19.09 -4.72
C LEU A 88 -5.72 17.96 -4.29
N GLN A 89 -6.02 17.91 -3.00
CA GLN A 89 -7.08 17.09 -2.43
C GLN A 89 -8.29 17.99 -2.15
N THR A 90 -9.50 17.53 -2.45
CA THR A 90 -10.71 18.31 -2.22
C THR A 90 -11.66 17.57 -1.29
N MET A 91 -12.29 18.29 -0.38
CA MET A 91 -13.32 17.77 0.51
C MET A 91 -14.51 18.72 0.57
N THR A 92 -15.70 18.17 0.81
CA THR A 92 -16.91 18.94 1.04
C THR A 92 -17.42 18.65 2.45
N VAL A 93 -17.64 19.70 3.24
CA VAL A 93 -18.01 19.62 4.65
C VAL A 93 -19.22 20.51 4.91
N THR A 94 -20.01 20.18 5.92
CA THR A 94 -21.17 21.01 6.31
C THR A 94 -20.76 21.97 7.43
N SER A 95 -21.24 23.21 7.34
CA SER A 95 -21.06 24.24 8.36
C SER A 95 -21.48 23.72 9.74
N GLY A 96 -20.64 23.97 10.74
CA GLY A 96 -20.81 23.46 12.11
C GLY A 96 -20.03 22.18 12.42
N GLN A 97 -19.47 21.47 11.43
CA GLN A 97 -18.64 20.28 11.66
C GLN A 97 -17.19 20.64 12.04
N ARG A 98 -16.45 19.68 12.60
CA ARG A 98 -15.01 19.79 12.81
C ARG A 98 -14.27 19.26 11.58
N VAL A 99 -13.26 19.99 11.12
CA VAL A 99 -12.36 19.56 10.05
C VAL A 99 -10.92 19.66 10.53
N GLU A 100 -10.15 18.60 10.27
CA GLU A 100 -8.72 18.55 10.59
C GLU A 100 -7.95 18.15 9.33
N VAL A 101 -6.95 18.96 8.98
CA VAL A 101 -6.06 18.72 7.86
C VAL A 101 -4.64 18.58 8.39
N ASP A 102 -4.11 17.36 8.34
CA ASP A 102 -2.73 17.06 8.72
C ASP A 102 -1.81 17.12 7.49
N CYS A 103 -0.85 18.04 7.53
CA CYS A 103 0.14 18.14 6.45
C CYS A 103 1.33 17.19 6.64
N VAL A 104 1.67 16.83 7.86
CA VAL A 104 2.90 16.11 8.21
C VAL A 104 2.67 14.60 8.15
N GLY A 105 1.57 14.11 8.74
CA GLY A 105 1.29 12.69 8.89
C GLY A 105 2.36 11.93 9.69
N ASP A 106 2.42 10.61 9.51
CA ASP A 106 3.26 9.71 10.33
C ASP A 106 4.79 9.79 10.08
N VAL A 107 5.24 10.56 9.10
CA VAL A 107 6.59 10.40 8.49
C VAL A 107 7.54 11.56 8.82
N MET A 108 7.04 12.63 9.44
CA MET A 108 7.80 13.87 9.59
C MET A 108 7.77 14.48 11.00
N GLU A 109 7.71 13.64 12.04
CA GLU A 109 7.95 14.10 13.42
C GLU A 109 9.42 14.46 13.69
N ALA A 110 10.30 14.42 12.68
CA ALA A 110 11.71 14.78 12.80
C ALA A 110 12.05 16.07 12.05
N THR A 111 12.17 17.18 12.80
CA THR A 111 13.06 18.34 12.53
C THR A 111 12.76 19.24 11.30
N GLY A 112 11.56 19.19 10.73
CA GLY A 112 11.17 20.04 9.60
C GLY A 112 10.48 21.37 9.98
N ARG A 113 10.48 22.35 9.07
CA ARG A 113 9.65 23.57 9.18
C ARG A 113 8.41 23.43 8.31
N VAL A 114 7.24 23.67 8.87
CA VAL A 114 5.96 23.74 8.15
C VAL A 114 5.56 25.20 7.97
N SER A 115 4.99 25.52 6.81
CA SER A 115 4.40 26.84 6.56
C SER A 115 3.12 26.72 5.77
N TRP A 116 2.16 27.58 6.09
CA TRP A 116 0.83 27.54 5.49
C TRP A 116 0.53 28.78 4.64
N ARG A 117 -0.33 28.56 3.66
CA ARG A 117 -0.99 29.61 2.90
C ARG A 117 -2.46 29.30 2.69
N TYR A 118 -3.24 30.35 2.49
CA TYR A 118 -4.68 30.27 2.36
C TYR A 118 -5.21 31.18 1.24
N ALA A 119 -6.11 30.64 0.43
CA ALA A 119 -6.92 31.38 -0.53
C ALA A 119 -8.40 31.19 -0.20
N ARG A 120 -9.04 32.24 0.31
CA ARG A 120 -10.45 32.21 0.71
C ARG A 120 -11.38 32.06 -0.49
N GLY A 121 -12.34 31.14 -0.39
CA GLY A 121 -13.43 30.93 -1.33
C GLY A 121 -13.04 30.32 -2.68
N ILE A 122 -11.76 30.02 -2.92
CA ILE A 122 -11.27 29.55 -4.22
C ILE A 122 -10.58 28.20 -4.06
N ILE A 123 -10.90 27.27 -4.96
CA ILE A 123 -10.21 25.98 -5.09
C ILE A 123 -9.19 26.08 -6.24
N SER A 124 -7.90 26.23 -5.93
CA SER A 124 -6.86 26.42 -6.94
C SER A 124 -5.47 26.02 -6.45
N THR A 125 -4.62 25.56 -7.36
CA THR A 125 -3.18 25.32 -7.14
C THR A 125 -2.31 26.51 -7.58
N ASP A 126 -2.91 27.61 -8.05
CA ASP A 126 -2.20 28.83 -8.43
C ASP A 126 -1.69 29.59 -7.20
N ASP A 127 -0.39 29.49 -6.96
CA ASP A 127 0.31 30.11 -5.83
C ASP A 127 0.12 31.63 -5.72
N ALA A 128 -0.23 32.34 -6.81
CA ALA A 128 -0.47 33.78 -6.80
C ALA A 128 -1.74 34.17 -6.01
N LEU A 129 -2.70 33.26 -5.87
CA LEU A 129 -3.95 33.49 -5.16
C LEU A 129 -3.82 33.23 -3.65
N LEU A 130 -2.71 32.65 -3.20
CA LEU A 130 -2.51 32.15 -1.85
C LEU A 130 -1.71 33.13 -0.97
N ALA A 131 -2.38 33.72 0.02
CA ALA A 131 -1.75 34.58 1.01
C ALA A 131 -1.06 33.77 2.10
N ARG A 132 -0.01 34.32 2.72
CA ARG A 132 0.57 33.72 3.94
C ARG A 132 -0.52 33.63 5.00
N TRP A 133 -0.60 32.50 5.66
CA TRP A 133 -1.51 32.28 6.77
C TRP A 133 -0.75 31.68 7.94
N ASP A 134 -0.90 32.30 9.11
CA ASP A 134 -0.26 31.86 10.34
C ASP A 134 -1.23 30.90 11.03
N ALA A 135 -1.11 29.61 10.69
CA ALA A 135 -1.89 28.55 11.30
C ALA A 135 -1.59 28.47 12.82
N PRO A 136 -2.61 28.38 13.69
CA PRO A 136 -2.41 28.27 15.13
C PRO A 136 -1.58 27.02 15.50
N GLU A 137 -1.84 25.93 14.80
CA GLU A 137 -1.12 24.67 14.92
C GLU A 137 -0.21 24.51 13.68
N LEU A 138 1.08 24.25 13.89
CA LEU A 138 2.07 24.32 12.81
C LEU A 138 1.94 23.13 11.85
N ASP A 139 1.67 21.95 12.36
CA ASP A 139 1.57 20.68 11.64
C ASP A 139 0.19 20.45 11.02
N ARG A 140 -0.86 21.06 11.58
CA ARG A 140 -2.25 20.80 11.22
C ARG A 140 -3.12 22.05 11.17
N VAL A 141 -4.21 21.96 10.40
CA VAL A 141 -5.28 22.96 10.38
C VAL A 141 -6.51 22.36 11.01
N VAL A 142 -6.94 22.93 12.13
CA VAL A 142 -8.17 22.53 12.83
C VAL A 142 -9.20 23.64 12.69
N LEU A 143 -10.33 23.33 12.06
CA LEU A 143 -11.49 24.20 11.92
C LEU A 143 -12.62 23.58 12.77
N ASP A 144 -12.89 24.17 13.92
CA ASP A 144 -13.88 23.65 14.88
C ASP A 144 -14.62 24.81 15.60
N PRO A 145 -15.85 25.15 15.20
CA PRO A 145 -16.61 24.63 14.06
C PRO A 145 -16.17 25.26 12.73
N VAL A 146 -16.24 24.49 11.65
CA VAL A 146 -16.05 25.00 10.27
C VAL A 146 -17.22 25.90 9.87
N ARG A 147 -16.91 26.99 9.18
CA ARG A 147 -17.88 27.96 8.68
C ARG A 147 -17.72 28.19 7.19
N GLU A 148 -18.73 28.79 6.57
CA GLU A 148 -18.71 29.09 5.14
C GLU A 148 -17.54 30.00 4.76
N GLU A 149 -17.14 30.91 5.66
CA GLU A 149 -15.95 31.75 5.47
C GLU A 149 -14.64 30.98 5.37
N ASP A 150 -14.56 29.77 5.94
CA ASP A 150 -13.35 28.95 5.96
C ASP A 150 -13.15 28.18 4.65
N ALA A 151 -14.15 28.20 3.75
CA ALA A 151 -14.04 27.60 2.43
C ALA A 151 -12.85 28.21 1.67
N GLY A 152 -12.16 27.41 0.87
CA GLY A 152 -10.99 27.85 0.13
C GLY A 152 -9.92 26.79 -0.02
N THR A 153 -8.73 27.22 -0.45
CA THR A 153 -7.56 26.35 -0.56
C THR A 153 -6.56 26.64 0.55
N TYR A 154 -6.17 25.59 1.26
CA TYR A 154 -5.08 25.57 2.22
C TYR A 154 -3.90 24.90 1.57
N ARG A 155 -2.73 25.55 1.57
CA ARG A 155 -1.48 24.95 1.08
C ARG A 155 -0.49 24.84 2.20
N CYS A 156 0.10 23.68 2.38
CA CYS A 156 1.27 23.53 3.23
C CYS A 156 2.54 23.34 2.40
N ASP A 157 3.65 23.86 2.91
CA ASP A 157 5.00 23.55 2.47
C ASP A 157 5.79 23.03 3.68
N VAL A 158 6.35 21.82 3.56
CA VAL A 158 7.25 21.21 4.55
C VAL A 158 8.68 21.25 4.04
N GLN A 159 9.58 21.70 4.89
CA GLN A 159 11.02 21.73 4.63
C GLN A 159 11.77 20.87 5.63
N ASP A 160 12.84 20.20 5.17
CA ASP A 160 13.77 19.49 6.07
C ASP A 160 14.72 20.47 6.81
N ALA A 161 15.58 19.93 7.67
CA ALA A 161 16.58 20.71 8.40
C ALA A 161 17.60 21.42 7.48
N ALA A 162 17.73 21.00 6.23
CA ALA A 162 18.56 21.63 5.20
C ALA A 162 17.76 22.63 4.34
N TYR A 163 16.55 23.02 4.77
CA TYR A 163 15.64 23.92 4.06
C TYR A 163 15.20 23.44 2.67
N ARG A 164 15.35 22.15 2.38
CA ARG A 164 14.86 21.56 1.13
C ARG A 164 13.39 21.26 1.29
N ARG A 165 12.58 21.64 0.30
CA ARG A 165 11.15 21.30 0.29
C ARG A 165 10.99 19.80 0.08
N VAL A 166 10.32 19.17 1.03
CA VAL A 166 10.07 17.72 1.06
C VAL A 166 8.61 17.37 0.84
N LYS A 167 7.70 18.34 1.03
CA LYS A 167 6.27 18.17 0.75
C LYS A 167 5.61 19.51 0.45
N ARG A 168 4.71 19.51 -0.52
CA ARG A 168 3.75 20.56 -0.84
C ARG A 168 2.44 19.90 -1.18
N ALA A 169 1.41 20.24 -0.42
CA ALA A 169 0.06 19.73 -0.62
C ALA A 169 -0.94 20.88 -0.56
N TYR A 170 -2.03 20.72 -1.32
CA TYR A 170 -3.14 21.66 -1.36
C TYR A 170 -4.41 20.93 -0.91
N TRP A 171 -5.19 21.56 -0.05
CA TRP A 171 -6.49 21.09 0.41
C TRP A 171 -7.55 22.11 0.04
N GLY A 172 -8.44 21.73 -0.88
CA GLY A 172 -9.60 22.50 -1.25
C GLY A 172 -10.80 22.11 -0.39
N ILE A 173 -11.19 22.98 0.53
CA ILE A 173 -12.33 22.77 1.42
C ILE A 173 -13.53 23.52 0.87
N ARG A 174 -14.61 22.79 0.54
CA ARG A 174 -15.91 23.35 0.20
C ARG A 174 -16.80 23.24 1.43
N VAL A 175 -17.38 24.35 1.87
CA VAL A 175 -18.27 24.37 3.03
C VAL A 175 -19.70 24.61 2.57
N LEU A 176 -20.59 23.68 2.89
CA LEU A 176 -22.02 23.76 2.60
C LEU A 176 -22.76 24.34 3.81
N PRO A 177 -23.80 25.16 3.61
CA PRO A 177 -24.68 25.58 4.70
C PRO A 177 -25.34 24.36 5.35
N ALA A 178 -25.64 24.48 6.64
CA ALA A 178 -26.45 23.46 7.32
C ALA A 178 -27.82 23.32 6.63
N GLY A 179 -28.24 22.08 6.39
CA GLY A 179 -29.54 21.77 5.74
C GLY A 179 -29.53 21.72 4.22
N VAL A 180 -28.37 21.90 3.57
CA VAL A 180 -28.19 21.65 2.13
C VAL A 180 -27.62 20.24 1.91
N LEU A 181 -28.16 19.50 0.94
CA LEU A 181 -27.74 18.14 0.62
C LEU A 181 -26.26 18.11 0.18
N SER A 182 -25.45 17.29 0.85
CA SER A 182 -24.07 17.02 0.43
C SER A 182 -24.06 16.12 -0.81
N LEU A 183 -23.39 16.58 -1.87
CA LEU A 183 -23.20 15.82 -3.12
C LEU A 183 -21.86 15.07 -3.12
N ASP A 184 -21.48 14.52 -1.96
CA ASP A 184 -20.31 13.66 -1.87
C ASP A 184 -20.67 12.24 -2.34
N TYR A 185 -20.24 11.92 -3.56
CA TYR A 185 -20.56 10.65 -4.21
C TYR A 185 -19.96 9.46 -3.48
N ASP A 186 -18.73 9.56 -2.98
CA ASP A 186 -18.04 8.45 -2.31
C ASP A 186 -18.69 8.13 -0.96
N SER A 187 -19.01 9.18 -0.18
CA SER A 187 -19.76 9.02 1.07
C SER A 187 -21.17 8.50 0.82
N ALA A 188 -21.85 8.99 -0.22
CA ALA A 188 -23.16 8.47 -0.59
C ALA A 188 -23.08 6.98 -0.94
N LEU A 189 -22.13 6.58 -1.80
CA LEU A 189 -21.90 5.18 -2.18
C LEU A 189 -21.68 4.28 -0.96
N ALA A 190 -20.87 4.71 0.01
CA ALA A 190 -20.65 3.94 1.23
C ALA A 190 -21.95 3.69 2.03
N LEU A 191 -22.83 4.71 2.14
CA LEU A 191 -24.15 4.54 2.77
C LEU A 191 -25.07 3.60 1.97
N TRP A 192 -25.04 3.67 0.63
CA TRP A 192 -25.83 2.75 -0.21
C TRP A 192 -25.41 1.30 -0.01
N ASP A 193 -24.10 1.04 0.04
CA ASP A 193 -23.54 -0.31 0.28
C ASP A 193 -23.90 -0.88 1.65
N GLU A 194 -23.95 -0.03 2.70
CA GLU A 194 -24.43 -0.45 4.02
C GLU A 194 -25.94 -0.75 4.02
N GLY A 195 -26.72 0.04 3.28
CA GLY A 195 -28.16 -0.15 3.10
C GLY A 195 -28.51 -1.49 2.45
N GLU A 196 -27.80 -1.89 1.39
CA GLU A 196 -28.03 -3.16 0.69
C GLU A 196 -27.74 -4.38 1.57
N LYS A 197 -26.68 -4.33 2.39
CA LYS A 197 -26.35 -5.41 3.34
C LYS A 197 -27.46 -5.61 4.37
N ASN A 198 -27.94 -4.51 4.96
CA ASN A 198 -29.01 -4.56 5.95
C ASN A 198 -30.33 -5.08 5.36
N GLN A 199 -30.66 -4.70 4.12
CA GLN A 199 -31.87 -5.20 3.43
C GLN A 199 -31.78 -6.70 3.13
N THR A 200 -30.62 -7.18 2.68
CA THR A 200 -30.39 -8.60 2.39
C THR A 200 -30.54 -9.47 3.65
N GLU A 201 -30.02 -9.00 4.79
CA GLU A 201 -30.13 -9.70 6.08
C GLU A 201 -31.57 -9.72 6.61
N GLU A 202 -32.32 -8.62 6.46
CA GLU A 202 -33.73 -8.58 6.86
C GLU A 202 -34.62 -9.47 5.99
N GLU A 203 -34.37 -9.49 4.67
CA GLU A 203 -35.15 -10.30 3.74
C GLU A 203 -34.89 -11.80 3.95
N GLN A 204 -33.62 -12.19 4.16
CA GLN A 204 -33.27 -13.55 4.55
C GLN A 204 -33.92 -13.96 5.89
N ARG A 205 -33.97 -13.06 6.88
CA ARG A 205 -34.61 -13.33 8.17
C ARG A 205 -36.13 -13.55 8.03
N LYS A 206 -36.78 -12.87 7.08
CA LYS A 206 -38.21 -13.05 6.77
C LYS A 206 -38.48 -14.34 5.99
N ILE A 207 -37.60 -14.73 5.07
CA ILE A 207 -37.79 -15.91 4.20
C ILE A 207 -37.52 -17.24 4.94
N PHE A 208 -36.56 -17.25 5.86
CA PHE A 208 -36.15 -18.46 6.60
C PHE A 208 -37.29 -19.24 7.29
N PRO A 209 -38.23 -18.62 8.03
CA PRO A 209 -39.34 -19.35 8.64
C PRO A 209 -40.32 -19.94 7.63
N PHE A 210 -40.59 -19.26 6.50
CA PHE A 210 -41.47 -19.79 5.45
C PHE A 210 -40.86 -20.99 4.73
N ALA A 211 -39.55 -20.96 4.47
CA ALA A 211 -38.84 -22.08 3.86
C ALA A 211 -38.88 -23.34 4.76
N LEU A 212 -38.71 -23.18 6.07
CA LEU A 212 -38.81 -24.27 7.03
C LEU A 212 -40.22 -24.87 7.10
N LEU A 213 -41.26 -24.03 7.07
CA LEU A 213 -42.66 -24.47 7.06
C LEU A 213 -42.99 -25.24 5.78
N ALA A 214 -42.56 -24.74 4.61
CA ALA A 214 -42.79 -25.41 3.34
C ALA A 214 -42.14 -26.81 3.30
N MET A 215 -40.89 -26.94 3.76
CA MET A 215 -40.23 -28.23 3.87
C MET A 215 -40.95 -29.18 4.84
N GLY A 216 -41.40 -28.68 5.99
CA GLY A 216 -42.16 -29.47 6.97
C GLY A 216 -43.46 -30.04 6.39
N VAL A 217 -44.21 -29.24 5.63
CA VAL A 217 -45.45 -29.68 4.97
C VAL A 217 -45.17 -30.76 3.93
N SER A 218 -44.13 -30.60 3.10
CA SER A 218 -43.78 -31.61 2.08
C SER A 218 -43.45 -32.97 2.69
N VAL A 219 -42.71 -32.99 3.82
CA VAL A 219 -42.38 -34.25 4.52
C VAL A 219 -43.65 -34.88 5.12
N ALA A 220 -44.54 -34.08 5.73
CA ALA A 220 -45.78 -34.59 6.30
C ALA A 220 -46.68 -35.22 5.22
N VAL A 221 -46.85 -34.55 4.08
CA VAL A 221 -47.66 -35.05 2.96
C VAL A 221 -47.08 -36.36 2.42
N ALA A 222 -45.77 -36.43 2.19
CA ALA A 222 -45.10 -37.65 1.74
C ALA A 222 -45.29 -38.82 2.74
N GLY A 223 -45.22 -38.52 4.05
CA GLY A 223 -45.46 -39.50 5.11
C GLY A 223 -46.88 -40.07 5.09
N VAL A 224 -47.89 -39.21 4.91
CA VAL A 224 -49.30 -39.63 4.81
C VAL A 224 -49.53 -40.51 3.57
N PHE A 225 -49.01 -40.10 2.41
CA PHE A 225 -49.10 -40.90 1.17
C PHE A 225 -48.46 -42.28 1.33
N ALA A 226 -47.27 -42.35 1.94
CA ALA A 226 -46.60 -43.62 2.20
C ALA A 226 -47.41 -44.52 3.16
N ALA A 227 -48.02 -43.95 4.20
CA ALA A 227 -48.87 -44.68 5.14
C ALA A 227 -50.14 -45.24 4.47
N LEU A 228 -50.79 -44.44 3.63
CA LEU A 228 -51.97 -44.86 2.86
C LEU A 228 -51.63 -45.99 1.88
N LEU A 229 -50.51 -45.90 1.17
CA LEU A 229 -50.04 -46.96 0.27
C LEU A 229 -49.74 -48.27 1.02
N ARG A 230 -49.09 -48.19 2.19
CA ARG A 230 -48.87 -49.38 3.04
C ARG A 230 -50.18 -49.98 3.55
N GLY A 231 -51.13 -49.14 3.97
CA GLY A 231 -52.46 -49.57 4.41
C GLY A 231 -53.25 -50.26 3.30
N TYR A 232 -53.20 -49.71 2.08
CA TYR A 232 -53.83 -50.28 0.90
C TYR A 232 -53.24 -51.66 0.54
N GLU A 233 -51.90 -51.79 0.52
CA GLU A 233 -51.25 -53.07 0.27
C GLU A 233 -51.53 -54.11 1.37
N ALA A 234 -51.58 -53.70 2.65
CA ALA A 234 -51.97 -54.58 3.74
C ALA A 234 -53.42 -55.08 3.60
N MET A 235 -54.36 -54.20 3.23
CA MET A 235 -55.75 -54.56 2.98
C MET A 235 -55.89 -55.50 1.77
N LYS A 236 -55.17 -55.22 0.68
CA LYS A 236 -55.12 -56.04 -0.53
C LYS A 236 -54.55 -57.44 -0.25
N ARG A 237 -53.49 -57.55 0.57
CA ARG A 237 -52.95 -58.83 1.04
C ARG A 237 -53.96 -59.61 1.89
N ARG A 238 -54.67 -58.95 2.81
CA ARG A 238 -55.77 -59.57 3.59
C ARG A 238 -56.91 -60.05 2.70
N ARG A 239 -57.27 -59.29 1.66
CA ARG A 239 -58.33 -59.64 0.71
C ARG A 239 -57.93 -60.81 -0.20
N ARG A 240 -56.65 -60.92 -0.58
CA ARG A 240 -56.08 -62.10 -1.26
C ARG A 240 -56.07 -63.33 -0.36
N ARG A 241 -55.68 -63.21 0.92
CA ARG A 241 -55.77 -64.31 1.90
C ARG A 241 -57.21 -64.80 2.16
N ARG A 242 -58.22 -63.93 2.03
CA ARG A 242 -59.65 -64.32 2.18
C ARG A 242 -60.27 -64.94 0.91
N ARG A 243 -59.59 -64.90 -0.23
CA ARG A 243 -60.10 -65.41 -1.53
C ARG A 243 -59.24 -66.54 -2.12
N GLY A 244 -58.28 -67.06 -1.37
CA GLY A 244 -57.52 -68.26 -1.71
C GLY A 244 -57.88 -69.37 -0.72
N ILE A 245 -58.19 -70.54 -1.30
CA ILE A 245 -58.32 -71.87 -0.69
C ILE A 245 -57.17 -72.16 0.28
#